data_AF-A0A7H8PS51-F1
#
_entry.id   AF-A0A7H8PS51-F1
#
_cell.length_a   1.000
_cell.length_b   1.000
_cell.length_c   1.000
_cell.angle_alpha   90.00
_cell.angle_beta   90.00
_cell.angle_gamma   90.00
#
_symmetry.space_group_name_H-M   'P 1'
#
loop_
_entity.id
_entity.type
_entity.pdbx_description
1 polymer ?
#
loop_
_entity_poly.entity_id
_entity_poly.type
_entity_poly.pdbx_seq_one_letter_code
_entity_poly.pdbx_strand_id
1 'polypeptide(L)'
;MKQCQLITVSTFFSQEPFENILTKIFDLTKVSIKDLFRNKLRNEAESELAIKIHKCLQGGKLVSTDLITELIRENIEGITNGILITGYPRTKEQLDSLRKILCEYDFKINRLWVLELKNKEELISERNYKNVEKKMKTKFQEALKWNIEIAELLKNSKIISKIHLDYPINWDSDEIKTKIKSVHNTIK
;
A
#
# COMPACT_ATOMS: atom_id res chain seq x y z
N MET A 1 7.18 20.43 4.51
CA MET A 1 6.44 19.18 4.24
C MET A 1 7.20 18.25 3.31
N LYS A 2 7.76 17.17 3.87
CA LYS A 2 8.28 15.99 3.18
C LYS A 2 7.16 15.27 2.41
N GLN A 3 7.53 14.52 1.36
CA GLN A 3 6.56 13.80 0.55
C GLN A 3 6.15 12.46 1.16
N CYS A 4 4.86 12.13 1.07
CA CYS A 4 4.31 10.82 1.34
C CYS A 4 3.56 10.32 0.10
N GLN A 5 4.00 9.17 -0.41
CA GLN A 5 3.33 8.47 -1.49
C GLN A 5 2.62 7.23 -0.93
N LEU A 6 1.43 6.95 -1.43
CA LEU A 6 0.65 5.77 -1.10
C LEU A 6 0.58 4.83 -2.30
N ILE A 7 0.41 3.54 -2.03
CA ILE A 7 0.13 2.55 -3.07
C ILE A 7 -1.08 1.69 -2.69
N THR A 8 -2.01 1.56 -3.63
CA THR A 8 -3.13 0.63 -3.57
C THR A 8 -3.10 -0.24 -4.81
N VAL A 9 -3.41 -1.53 -4.66
CA VAL A 9 -3.18 -2.52 -5.74
C VAL A 9 -4.32 -3.49 -5.86
N SER A 10 -4.47 -4.04 -7.07
CA SER A 10 -5.13 -5.32 -7.27
C SER A 10 -4.37 -6.44 -6.53
N THR A 11 -5.02 -7.59 -6.36
CA THR A 11 -4.47 -8.69 -5.54
C THR A 11 -3.84 -9.79 -6.39
N PHE A 12 -3.19 -10.76 -5.73
CA PHE A 12 -2.55 -11.96 -6.31
C PHE A 12 -1.26 -11.79 -7.12
N PHE A 13 -0.61 -10.61 -7.06
CA PHE A 13 0.76 -10.41 -7.54
C PHE A 13 1.62 -9.69 -6.50
N SER A 14 2.94 -9.77 -6.66
CA SER A 14 3.87 -8.98 -5.85
C SER A 14 4.03 -7.59 -6.44
N GLN A 15 3.79 -6.56 -5.64
CA GLN A 15 4.03 -5.15 -5.99
C GLN A 15 5.46 -4.70 -5.67
N GLU A 16 6.28 -5.56 -5.07
CA GLU A 16 7.62 -5.23 -4.58
C GLU A 16 8.57 -4.67 -5.67
N PRO A 17 8.60 -5.19 -6.91
CA PRO A 17 9.42 -4.59 -7.96
C PRO A 17 9.04 -3.14 -8.24
N PHE A 18 7.74 -2.83 -8.25
CA PHE A 18 7.24 -1.47 -8.45
C PHE A 18 7.62 -0.55 -7.28
N GLU A 19 7.42 -1.00 -6.04
CA GLU A 19 7.81 -0.26 -4.84
C GLU A 19 9.31 0.08 -4.86
N ASN A 20 10.16 -0.89 -5.20
CA ASN A 20 11.62 -0.70 -5.27
C ASN A 20 12.05 0.29 -6.35
N ILE A 21 11.30 0.39 -7.44
CA ILE A 21 11.55 1.40 -8.48
C ILE A 21 11.12 2.77 -7.99
N LEU A 22 9.95 2.89 -7.35
CA LEU A 22 9.45 4.15 -6.81
C LEU A 22 10.38 4.75 -5.75
N THR A 23 10.84 3.94 -4.79
CA THR A 23 11.72 4.40 -3.72
C THR A 23 13.00 5.01 -4.27
N LYS A 24 13.57 4.42 -5.33
CA LYS A 24 14.76 4.92 -6.01
C LYS A 24 14.49 6.19 -6.82
N ILE A 25 13.38 6.25 -7.57
CA ILE A 25 13.05 7.42 -8.41
C ILE A 25 12.79 8.67 -7.58
N PHE A 26 12.09 8.51 -6.46
CA PHE A 26 11.58 9.63 -5.68
C PHE A 26 12.31 9.85 -4.36
N ASP A 27 13.40 9.10 -4.11
CA ASP A 27 14.13 9.10 -2.83
C ASP A 27 13.18 8.95 -1.63
N LEU A 28 12.56 7.77 -1.55
CA LEU A 28 11.58 7.43 -0.51
C LEU A 28 12.06 6.28 0.35
N THR A 29 11.83 6.39 1.66
CA THR A 29 11.90 5.28 2.59
C THR A 29 10.58 4.49 2.54
N LYS A 30 10.67 3.18 2.30
CA LYS A 30 9.49 2.29 2.27
C LYS A 30 9.01 1.98 3.68
N VAL A 31 7.72 2.22 3.93
CA VAL A 31 7.01 1.93 5.17
C VAL A 31 5.89 0.94 4.85
N SER A 32 6.25 -0.35 4.81
CA SER A 32 5.32 -1.44 4.50
C SER A 32 4.70 -1.97 5.78
N ILE A 33 3.39 -1.87 5.92
CA ILE A 33 2.69 -2.33 7.14
C ILE A 33 2.99 -3.80 7.44
N LYS A 34 3.07 -4.64 6.39
CA LYS A 34 3.41 -6.04 6.52
C LYS A 34 4.83 -6.25 7.07
N ASP A 35 5.79 -5.43 6.64
CA ASP A 35 7.18 -5.54 7.09
C ASP A 35 7.35 -4.95 8.49
N LEU A 36 6.65 -3.85 8.80
CA LEU A 36 6.60 -3.31 10.16
C LEU A 36 6.04 -4.34 11.14
N PHE A 37 4.93 -5.00 10.80
CA PHE A 37 4.40 -6.09 11.62
C PHE A 37 5.41 -7.21 11.79
N ARG A 38 6.02 -7.68 10.70
CA ARG A 38 7.02 -8.76 10.77
C ARG A 38 8.20 -8.38 11.67
N ASN A 39 8.72 -7.17 11.52
CA ASN A 39 9.85 -6.68 12.30
C ASN A 39 9.45 -6.51 13.77
N LYS A 40 8.31 -5.87 14.06
CA LYS A 40 7.84 -5.66 15.44
C LYS A 40 7.61 -6.98 16.17
N LEU A 41 7.03 -7.97 15.49
CA LEU A 41 6.72 -9.27 16.10
C LEU A 41 7.91 -10.22 16.18
N ARG A 42 8.97 -10.03 15.38
CA ARG A 42 10.16 -10.89 15.37
C ARG A 42 11.34 -10.31 16.14
N ASN A 43 11.62 -9.02 15.95
CA ASN A 43 12.82 -8.36 16.46
C ASN A 43 12.55 -7.59 17.76
N GLU A 44 11.29 -7.21 18.01
CA GLU A 44 10.88 -6.41 19.17
C GLU A 44 9.69 -7.07 19.90
N ALA A 45 9.68 -8.40 19.95
CA ALA A 45 8.54 -9.19 20.43
C ALA A 45 8.13 -8.87 21.87
N GLU A 46 9.07 -8.37 22.68
CA GLU A 46 8.87 -8.01 24.09
C GLU A 46 8.34 -6.57 24.29
N SER A 47 8.29 -5.76 23.23
CA SER A 47 7.75 -4.40 23.32
C SER A 47 6.24 -4.41 23.63
N GLU A 48 5.77 -3.39 24.35
CA GLU A 48 4.35 -3.30 24.72
C GLU A 48 3.42 -3.31 23.48
N LEU A 49 3.83 -2.62 22.42
CA LEU A 49 3.11 -2.61 21.15
C LEU A 49 3.09 -4.00 20.48
N ALA A 50 4.21 -4.73 20.47
CA ALA A 50 4.25 -6.10 19.94
C ALA A 50 3.32 -7.05 20.71
N ILE A 51 3.25 -6.91 22.04
CA ILE A 51 2.37 -7.71 22.91
C ILE A 51 0.89 -7.40 22.59
N LYS A 52 0.52 -6.12 22.46
CA LYS A 52 -0.84 -5.70 22.08
C LYS A 52 -1.23 -6.29 20.71
N ILE A 53 -0.34 -6.20 19.73
CA ILE A 53 -0.56 -6.76 18.39
C ILE A 53 -0.71 -8.29 18.45
N HIS A 54 0.18 -8.99 19.16
CA HIS A 54 0.10 -10.45 19.34
C HIS A 54 -1.24 -10.88 19.94
N LYS A 55 -1.72 -10.19 20.98
CA LYS A 55 -3.01 -10.47 21.62
C LYS A 55 -4.18 -10.34 20.63
N CYS A 56 -4.18 -9.30 19.78
CA CYS A 56 -5.18 -9.16 18.72
C CYS A 56 -5.15 -10.37 17.75
N LEU A 57 -3.95 -10.72 17.26
CA LEU A 57 -3.79 -11.79 16.27
C LEU A 57 -4.15 -13.17 16.84
N GLN A 58 -3.72 -13.50 18.07
CA GLN A 58 -4.07 -14.76 18.73
C GLN A 58 -5.56 -14.89 18.99
N GLY A 59 -6.24 -13.78 19.28
CA GLY A 59 -7.69 -13.74 19.45
C GLY A 59 -8.49 -13.81 18.14
N GLY A 60 -7.83 -13.96 16.99
CA GLY A 60 -8.48 -13.93 15.66
C GLY A 60 -9.07 -12.56 15.30
N LYS A 61 -8.65 -11.49 15.99
CA LYS A 61 -9.14 -10.13 15.79
C LYS A 61 -8.24 -9.39 14.80
N LEU A 62 -8.82 -8.45 14.07
CA LEU A 62 -8.05 -7.50 13.28
C LEU A 62 -7.29 -6.56 14.21
N VAL A 63 -6.06 -6.21 13.83
CA VAL A 63 -5.28 -5.18 14.53
C VAL A 63 -5.98 -3.83 14.30
N SER A 64 -6.19 -3.07 15.37
CA SER A 64 -6.93 -1.80 15.31
C SER A 64 -6.16 -0.72 14.54
N THR A 65 -6.91 0.27 14.03
CA THR A 65 -6.35 1.46 13.38
C THR A 65 -5.30 2.14 14.25
N ASP A 66 -5.56 2.26 15.56
CA ASP A 66 -4.67 2.94 16.50
C ASP A 66 -3.31 2.24 16.63
N LEU A 67 -3.30 0.91 16.78
CA LEU A 67 -2.04 0.14 16.88
C LEU A 67 -1.23 0.21 15.58
N ILE A 68 -1.89 0.20 14.42
CA ILE A 68 -1.20 0.38 13.13
C ILE A 68 -0.63 1.80 13.03
N THR A 69 -1.39 2.80 13.48
CA THR A 69 -0.97 4.21 13.46
C THR A 69 0.23 4.45 14.38
N GLU A 70 0.23 3.84 15.57
CA GLU A 70 1.36 3.84 16.51
C GLU A 70 2.59 3.18 15.89
N LEU A 71 2.42 2.02 15.23
CA LEU A 71 3.50 1.34 14.54
C LEU A 71 4.09 2.18 13.40
N ILE A 72 3.25 2.88 12.61
CA ILE A 72 3.73 3.79 11.58
C ILE A 72 4.49 4.95 12.23
N ARG A 73 3.96 5.53 13.32
CA ARG A 73 4.60 6.66 14.05
C ARG A 73 6.04 6.34 14.43
N GLU A 74 6.26 5.22 15.11
CA GLU A 74 7.60 4.77 15.52
C GLU A 74 8.59 4.61 14.35
N ASN A 75 8.07 4.37 13.13
CA ASN A 75 8.87 4.06 11.95
C ASN A 75 8.99 5.21 10.95
N ILE A 76 8.28 6.32 11.15
CA ILE A 76 8.44 7.54 10.34
C ILE A 76 9.22 8.64 11.06
N GLU A 77 9.37 8.50 12.38
CA GLU A 77 10.19 9.39 13.18
C GLU A 77 11.64 9.38 12.70
N GLY A 78 12.25 10.57 12.60
CA GLY A 78 13.62 10.74 12.11
C GLY A 78 13.80 10.60 10.59
N ILE A 79 12.79 10.18 9.82
CA ILE A 79 12.90 10.13 8.36
C ILE A 79 12.96 11.55 7.80
N THR A 80 14.06 11.86 7.11
CA THR A 80 14.34 13.16 6.51
C THR A 80 13.98 13.25 5.03
N ASN A 81 14.02 12.13 4.30
CA ASN A 81 13.58 12.05 2.90
C ASN A 81 12.06 11.82 2.80
N GLY A 82 11.57 11.37 1.64
CA GLY A 82 10.16 11.03 1.47
C GLY A 82 9.81 9.64 2.02
N ILE A 83 8.52 9.30 2.05
CA ILE A 83 8.06 7.96 2.41
C ILE A 83 7.12 7.35 1.37
N LEU A 84 7.19 6.04 1.23
CA LEU A 84 6.22 5.22 0.49
C LEU A 84 5.50 4.29 1.46
N ILE A 85 4.23 4.54 1.75
CA ILE A 85 3.43 3.70 2.64
C ILE A 85 2.70 2.64 1.81
N THR A 86 2.82 1.37 2.20
CA THR A 86 2.26 0.24 1.45
C THR A 86 1.40 -0.67 2.33
N GLY A 87 0.28 -1.13 1.77
CA GLY A 87 -0.69 -1.96 2.48
C GLY A 87 -1.68 -1.20 3.37
N TYR A 88 -1.60 0.14 3.41
CA TYR A 88 -2.44 1.03 4.22
C TYR A 88 -2.48 2.44 3.58
N PRO A 89 -3.59 3.19 3.68
CA PRO A 89 -4.87 2.85 4.33
C PRO A 89 -5.81 2.05 3.41
N ARG A 90 -6.86 1.43 3.98
CA ARG A 90 -7.96 0.73 3.27
C ARG A 90 -9.35 1.25 3.62
N THR A 91 -9.48 2.05 4.67
CA THR A 91 -10.75 2.66 5.11
C THR A 91 -10.58 4.15 5.34
N LYS A 92 -11.69 4.88 5.40
CA LYS A 92 -11.70 6.30 5.78
C LYS A 92 -11.03 6.56 7.13
N GLU A 93 -11.39 5.79 8.15
CA GLU A 93 -10.84 5.93 9.49
C GLU A 93 -9.30 5.81 9.49
N GLN A 94 -8.77 4.84 8.74
CA GLN A 94 -7.33 4.66 8.57
C GLN A 94 -6.68 5.84 7.84
N LEU A 95 -7.31 6.37 6.79
CA LEU A 95 -6.79 7.53 6.07
C LEU A 95 -6.80 8.79 6.94
N ASP A 96 -7.84 8.99 7.76
CA ASP A 96 -7.96 10.13 8.66
C ASP A 96 -6.91 10.05 9.78
N SER A 97 -6.68 8.88 10.39
CA SER A 97 -5.61 8.65 11.36
C SER A 97 -4.22 8.84 10.73
N LEU A 98 -4.03 8.35 9.50
CA LEU A 98 -2.78 8.56 8.76
C LEU A 98 -2.49 10.04 8.55
N ARG A 99 -3.47 10.82 8.10
CA ARG A 99 -3.30 12.26 7.85
C ARG A 99 -2.85 13.01 9.10
N LYS A 100 -3.36 12.64 10.28
CA LYS A 100 -2.95 13.24 11.56
C LYS A 100 -1.47 13.00 11.82
N ILE A 101 -1.01 11.75 11.77
CA ILE A 101 0.40 11.44 12.03
C ILE A 101 1.32 12.01 10.94
N LEU A 102 0.90 12.03 9.68
CA LEU A 102 1.70 12.67 8.63
C LEU A 102 1.86 14.17 8.92
N CYS A 103 0.80 14.84 9.38
CA CYS A 103 0.88 16.25 9.76
C CYS A 103 1.81 16.48 10.96
N GLU A 104 1.79 15.60 11.97
CA GLU A 104 2.68 15.66 13.15
C GLU A 104 4.17 15.64 12.75
N TYR A 105 4.54 14.86 11.72
CA TYR A 105 5.93 14.65 11.28
C TYR A 105 6.30 15.43 10.00
N ASP A 106 5.55 16.49 9.67
CA ASP A 106 5.75 17.34 8.48
C ASP A 106 5.76 16.55 7.16
N PHE A 107 4.89 15.55 7.01
CA PHE A 107 4.65 14.83 5.77
C PHE A 107 3.31 15.22 5.12
N LYS A 108 3.27 15.21 3.79
CA LYS A 108 2.04 15.42 3.01
C LYS A 108 1.84 14.32 1.98
N ILE A 109 0.63 13.77 1.91
CA ILE A 109 0.24 12.86 0.83
C ILE A 109 0.27 13.65 -0.49
N ASN A 110 1.25 13.37 -1.34
CA ASN A 110 1.43 14.03 -2.63
C ASN A 110 1.15 13.09 -3.81
N ARG A 111 1.02 11.79 -3.56
CA ARG A 111 0.68 10.81 -4.59
C ARG A 111 -0.02 9.58 -4.04
N LEU A 112 -0.98 9.07 -4.80
CA LEU A 112 -1.55 7.73 -4.69
C LEU A 112 -1.30 6.99 -6.00
N TRP A 113 -0.55 5.89 -5.94
CA TRP A 113 -0.39 4.95 -7.03
C TRP A 113 -1.46 3.87 -6.94
N VAL A 114 -2.24 3.69 -7.99
CA VAL A 114 -3.23 2.62 -8.09
C VAL A 114 -2.77 1.64 -9.15
N LEU A 115 -2.33 0.44 -8.74
CA LEU A 115 -1.96 -0.63 -9.68
C LEU A 115 -3.16 -1.55 -9.93
N GLU A 116 -3.68 -1.53 -11.15
CA GLU A 116 -4.81 -2.35 -11.56
C GLU A 116 -4.33 -3.47 -12.49
N LEU A 117 -4.63 -4.72 -12.11
CA LEU A 117 -4.34 -5.88 -12.96
C LEU A 117 -5.45 -6.01 -14.02
N LYS A 118 -5.07 -5.87 -15.29
CA LYS A 118 -5.89 -6.22 -16.45
C LYS A 118 -5.81 -7.72 -16.73
N ASN A 119 -6.78 -8.22 -17.49
CA ASN A 119 -6.88 -9.63 -17.90
C ASN A 119 -6.77 -10.61 -16.72
N LYS A 120 -7.29 -10.22 -15.54
CA LYS A 120 -7.28 -11.05 -14.33
C LYS A 120 -8.02 -12.37 -14.52
N GLU A 121 -8.90 -12.45 -15.50
CA GLU A 121 -9.62 -13.65 -15.91
C GLU A 121 -8.64 -14.76 -16.34
N GLU A 122 -7.55 -14.42 -17.01
CA GLU A 122 -6.49 -15.37 -17.40
C GLU A 122 -5.82 -15.98 -16.15
N LEU A 123 -5.38 -15.12 -15.22
CA LEU A 123 -4.82 -15.54 -13.93
C LEU A 123 -5.79 -16.41 -13.10
N ILE A 124 -7.08 -16.09 -13.13
CA ILE A 124 -8.12 -16.89 -12.46
C ILE A 124 -8.23 -18.26 -13.14
N SER A 125 -8.23 -18.30 -14.47
CA SER A 125 -8.35 -19.52 -15.26
C SER A 125 -7.16 -20.48 -15.12
N GLU A 126 -5.96 -19.98 -14.85
CA GLU A 126 -4.78 -20.82 -14.59
C GLU A 126 -4.85 -21.54 -13.23
N ARG A 127 -5.61 -21.01 -12.27
CA ARG A 127 -5.72 -21.55 -10.90
C ARG A 127 -6.99 -22.39 -10.70
N ASN A 128 -7.42 -23.07 -11.76
CA ASN A 128 -8.79 -23.53 -12.02
C ASN A 128 -9.33 -24.66 -11.12
N TYR A 129 -9.62 -24.35 -9.86
CA TYR A 129 -10.55 -25.13 -9.04
C TYR A 129 -11.72 -24.22 -8.65
N LYS A 130 -12.98 -24.65 -8.87
CA LYS A 130 -14.20 -23.82 -8.67
C LYS A 130 -14.23 -23.08 -7.33
N ASN A 131 -13.75 -23.71 -6.25
CA ASN A 131 -13.71 -23.10 -4.91
C ASN A 131 -12.64 -21.99 -4.77
N VAL A 132 -11.58 -22.04 -5.57
CA VAL A 132 -10.50 -21.05 -5.63
C VAL A 132 -10.94 -19.86 -6.49
N GLU A 133 -11.56 -20.10 -7.64
CA GLU A 133 -12.06 -19.05 -8.53
C GLU A 133 -13.01 -18.08 -7.81
N LYS A 134 -14.03 -18.59 -7.13
CA LYS A 134 -15.00 -17.75 -6.42
C LYS A 134 -14.31 -16.87 -5.37
N LYS A 135 -13.40 -17.46 -4.57
CA LYS A 135 -12.62 -16.73 -3.57
C LYS A 135 -11.71 -15.67 -4.20
N MET A 136 -11.12 -15.97 -5.36
CA MET A 136 -10.29 -15.01 -6.09
C MET A 136 -11.11 -13.84 -6.60
N LYS A 137 -12.26 -14.09 -7.23
CA LYS A 137 -13.18 -13.05 -7.70
C LYS A 137 -13.62 -12.12 -6.55
N THR A 138 -14.00 -12.68 -5.40
CA THR A 138 -14.35 -11.88 -4.21
C THR A 138 -13.18 -11.00 -3.77
N LYS A 139 -11.96 -11.55 -3.65
CA LYS A 139 -10.78 -10.77 -3.26
C LYS A 139 -10.42 -9.66 -4.25
N PHE A 140 -10.61 -9.89 -5.56
CA PHE A 140 -10.45 -8.84 -6.56
C PHE A 140 -11.49 -7.71 -6.40
N GLN A 141 -12.74 -8.06 -6.11
CA GLN A 141 -13.81 -7.07 -5.87
C GLN A 141 -13.55 -6.24 -4.61
N GLU A 142 -13.12 -6.89 -3.52
CA GLU A 142 -12.74 -6.21 -2.28
C GLU A 142 -11.58 -5.23 -2.50
N ALA A 143 -10.53 -5.67 -3.19
CA ALA A 143 -9.38 -4.81 -3.50
C ALA A 143 -9.80 -3.61 -4.36
N LEU A 144 -10.61 -3.84 -5.40
CA LEU A 144 -11.13 -2.76 -6.24
C LEU A 144 -11.95 -1.75 -5.43
N LYS A 145 -12.82 -2.22 -4.54
CA LYS A 145 -13.63 -1.36 -3.65
C LYS A 145 -12.72 -0.47 -2.79
N TRP A 146 -11.72 -1.04 -2.12
CA TRP A 146 -10.78 -0.26 -1.30
C TRP A 146 -10.00 0.76 -2.13
N ASN A 147 -9.55 0.38 -3.33
CA ASN A 147 -8.78 1.27 -4.20
C ASN A 147 -9.62 2.49 -4.64
N ILE A 148 -10.88 2.27 -5.00
CA ILE A 148 -11.83 3.33 -5.36
C ILE A 148 -12.12 4.22 -4.15
N GLU A 149 -12.44 3.63 -3.00
CA GLU A 149 -12.80 4.38 -1.79
C GLU A 149 -11.67 5.30 -1.34
N ILE A 150 -10.43 4.81 -1.26
CA ILE A 150 -9.27 5.64 -0.89
C ILE A 150 -9.02 6.75 -1.92
N ALA A 151 -9.13 6.44 -3.21
CA ALA A 151 -8.97 7.44 -4.27
C ALA A 151 -10.01 8.57 -4.16
N GLU A 152 -11.28 8.24 -3.90
CA GLU A 152 -12.36 9.21 -3.72
C GLU A 152 -12.16 10.07 -2.47
N LEU A 153 -11.74 9.46 -1.35
CA LEU A 153 -11.49 10.17 -0.09
C LEU A 153 -10.31 11.15 -0.12
N LEU A 154 -9.36 10.95 -1.04
CA LEU A 154 -8.29 11.91 -1.28
C LEU A 154 -8.80 13.21 -1.92
N LYS A 155 -9.97 13.18 -2.60
CA LYS A 155 -10.65 14.34 -3.20
C LYS A 155 -9.75 15.21 -4.09
N ASN A 156 -8.70 14.62 -4.66
CA ASN A 156 -7.74 15.33 -5.49
C ASN A 156 -7.24 14.39 -6.58
N SER A 157 -7.86 14.46 -7.76
CA SER A 157 -7.45 13.66 -8.92
C SER A 157 -6.01 13.96 -9.36
N LYS A 158 -5.46 15.14 -9.02
CA LYS A 158 -4.11 15.53 -9.43
C LYS A 158 -2.99 14.74 -8.73
N ILE A 159 -3.31 14.04 -7.66
CA ILE A 159 -2.33 13.21 -6.96
C ILE A 159 -2.54 11.72 -7.22
N ILE A 160 -3.53 11.34 -8.04
CA ILE A 160 -3.89 9.94 -8.26
C ILE A 160 -3.34 9.49 -9.61
N SER A 161 -2.42 8.53 -9.57
CA SER A 161 -1.79 7.94 -10.75
C SER A 161 -2.22 6.48 -10.87
N LYS A 162 -3.02 6.17 -11.90
CA LYS A 162 -3.42 4.80 -12.20
C LYS A 162 -2.44 4.17 -13.17
N ILE A 163 -2.00 2.96 -12.88
CA ILE A 163 -1.16 2.15 -13.76
C ILE A 163 -1.88 0.83 -13.99
N HIS A 164 -2.07 0.50 -15.26
CA HIS A 164 -2.59 -0.77 -15.68
C HIS A 164 -1.45 -1.74 -15.97
N LEU A 165 -1.54 -2.93 -15.40
CA LEU A 165 -0.59 -4.02 -15.59
C LEU A 165 -1.33 -5.17 -16.27
N ASP A 166 -0.81 -5.66 -17.39
CA ASP A 166 -1.36 -6.85 -18.04
C ASP A 166 -0.85 -8.11 -17.33
N TYR A 167 -1.66 -9.18 -17.34
CA TYR A 167 -1.24 -10.49 -16.87
C TYR A 167 -0.74 -11.34 -18.07
N PRO A 168 0.37 -12.09 -17.94
CA PRO A 168 1.32 -12.06 -16.83
C PRO A 168 2.08 -10.72 -16.78
N ILE A 169 2.41 -10.28 -15.56
CA ILE A 169 3.05 -8.97 -15.36
C ILE A 169 4.52 -9.04 -15.79
N ASN A 170 4.89 -8.16 -16.73
CA ASN A 170 6.29 -7.88 -17.03
C ASN A 170 6.84 -6.82 -16.07
N TRP A 171 7.85 -7.19 -15.27
CA TRP A 171 8.53 -6.30 -14.34
C TRP A 171 9.82 -5.68 -14.91
N ASP A 172 9.91 -5.58 -16.24
CA ASP A 172 11.00 -4.85 -16.88
C ASP A 172 11.15 -3.44 -16.28
N SER A 173 12.34 -3.14 -15.80
CA SER A 173 12.58 -1.93 -15.01
C SER A 173 12.42 -0.66 -15.84
N ASP A 174 12.77 -0.69 -17.13
CA ASP A 174 12.71 0.50 -17.97
C ASP A 174 11.30 0.74 -18.51
N GLU A 175 10.54 -0.33 -18.80
CA GLU A 175 9.12 -0.25 -19.08
C GLU A 175 8.35 0.37 -17.89
N ILE A 176 8.59 -0.13 -16.67
CA ILE A 176 7.93 0.37 -15.46
C ILE A 176 8.33 1.82 -15.16
N LYS A 177 9.62 2.18 -15.27
CA LYS A 177 10.06 3.58 -15.14
C LYS A 177 9.37 4.47 -16.15
N THR A 178 9.19 4.01 -17.38
CA THR A 178 8.52 4.77 -18.44
C THR A 178 7.05 4.98 -18.10
N LYS A 179 6.34 3.94 -17.62
CA LYS A 179 4.95 4.05 -17.12
C LYS A 179 4.83 5.00 -15.92
N ILE A 180 5.77 4.95 -14.97
CA ILE A 180 5.80 5.86 -13.83
C ILE A 180 5.96 7.31 -14.30
N LYS A 181 6.92 7.58 -15.20
CA LYS A 181 7.19 8.93 -15.71
C LYS A 181 6.02 9.49 -16.53
N SER A 182 5.39 8.67 -17.37
CA SER A 182 4.28 9.12 -18.23
C SER A 182 3.07 9.59 -17.41
N VAL A 183 2.72 8.84 -16.35
CA VAL A 183 1.59 9.17 -15.46
C VAL A 183 1.98 10.18 -14.39
N HIS A 184 3.27 10.31 -14.03
CA HIS A 184 3.71 11.35 -13.10
C HIS A 184 3.71 12.74 -13.73
N ASN A 185 4.20 12.87 -14.96
CA ASN A 185 4.37 14.16 -15.64
C ASN A 185 3.08 14.77 -16.19
N THR A 186 2.06 13.94 -16.45
CA THR A 186 0.75 14.40 -16.95
C THR A 186 -0.09 15.11 -15.88
N ILE A 187 0.34 15.11 -14.63
CA ILE A 187 -0.44 15.61 -13.49
C ILE A 187 0.28 16.75 -12.74
N LYS A 188 1.29 17.36 -13.37
CA LYS A 188 1.93 18.59 -12.88
C LYS A 188 1.12 19.83 -13.25
#